data_AF-A0A3A5VPP9-F1
#
_entry.id   AF-A0A3A5VPP9-F1
#
_cell.length_a   1.000
_cell.length_b   1.000
_cell.length_c   1.000
_cell.angle_alpha   90.00
_cell.angle_beta   90.00
_cell.angle_gamma   90.00
#
_symmetry.space_group_name_H-M   'P 1'
#
loop_
_entity.id
_entity.type
_entity.pdbx_description
1 polymer ?
#
loop_
_entity_poly.entity_id
_entity_poly.type
_entity_poly.pdbx_seq_one_letter_code
_entity_poly.pdbx_strand_id
1 'polypeptide(L)' 'LFKELCHDQENPISILMVTHDPDLASNADRMLLLNDGRTEASDIRSAWGLDDEDDTTASEAAEAESEGGEEE' A
#
# COMPACT_ATOMS: atom_id res chain seq x y z
N LEU A 1 -17.24 -12.54 4.24
CA LEU A 1 -18.30 -12.30 3.24
C LEU A 1 -17.76 -12.07 1.83
N PHE A 2 -17.32 -10.86 1.42
CA PHE A 2 -16.91 -10.63 0.02
C PHE A 2 -15.74 -11.51 -0.44
N LYS A 3 -14.71 -11.64 0.40
CA LYS A 3 -13.58 -12.54 0.13
C LYS A 3 -14.00 -13.99 -0.06
N GLU A 4 -15.03 -14.47 0.63
CA GLU A 4 -15.51 -15.85 0.50
C GLU A 4 -16.27 -16.04 -0.81
N LEU A 5 -17.09 -15.06 -1.21
CA LEU A 5 -17.84 -15.10 -2.48
C LEU A 5 -16.93 -15.00 -3.70
N CYS A 6 -15.85 -14.22 -3.61
CA CYS A 6 -14.87 -14.10 -4.70
C CYS A 6 -14.00 -15.35 -4.87
N HIS A 7 -13.81 -16.15 -3.81
CA HIS A 7 -12.92 -17.32 -3.79
C HIS A 7 -13.65 -18.66 -3.61
N ASP A 8 -14.96 -18.68 -3.87
CA ASP A 8 -15.73 -19.92 -3.91
C ASP A 8 -15.18 -20.85 -5.00
N GLN A 9 -14.96 -22.12 -4.67
CA GLN A 9 -14.31 -23.09 -5.56
C GLN A 9 -15.25 -23.60 -6.67
N GLU A 10 -16.55 -23.61 -6.43
CA GLU A 10 -17.53 -24.14 -7.36
C GLU A 10 -18.14 -23.03 -8.22
N ASN A 11 -18.41 -21.87 -7.64
CA ASN A 11 -19.03 -20.72 -8.31
C ASN A 11 -18.45 -19.38 -7.83
N PRO A 12 -17.25 -18.99 -8.31
CA PRO A 12 -16.67 -17.70 -7.95
C PRO A 12 -17.48 -16.54 -8.55
N ILE A 13 -17.73 -15.51 -7.74
CA ILE A 13 -18.45 -14.30 -8.16
C ILE A 13 -17.48 -13.12 -8.23
N SER A 14 -17.50 -12.38 -9.34
CA SER A 14 -16.78 -11.11 -9.46
C SER A 14 -17.64 -9.96 -8.93
N ILE A 15 -17.12 -9.25 -7.92
CA ILE A 15 -17.81 -8.12 -7.28
C ILE A 15 -17.08 -6.83 -7.64
N LEU A 16 -17.79 -5.89 -8.26
CA LEU A 16 -17.32 -4.53 -8.44
C LEU A 16 -17.90 -3.67 -7.31
N MET A 17 -17.02 -3.07 -6.51
CA MET A 17 -17.38 -2.20 -5.39
C MET A 17 -16.81 -0.80 -5.61
N VAL A 18 -17.58 0.23 -5.24
CA VAL A 18 -17.12 1.62 -5.20
C VAL A 18 -17.26 2.07 -3.75
N THR A 19 -16.16 2.52 -3.14
CA THR A 19 -16.13 2.98 -1.76
C THR A 19 -15.15 4.15 -1.61
N HIS A 20 -15.43 5.03 -0.64
CA HIS A 20 -14.48 6.07 -0.19
C HIS A 20 -13.72 5.66 1.08
N ASP A 21 -14.05 4.49 1.64
CA ASP A 21 -13.42 3.95 2.85
C ASP A 21 -12.13 3.16 2.49
N PRO A 22 -10.94 3.61 2.90
CA PRO A 22 -9.67 2.94 2.60
C PRO A 22 -9.55 1.57 3.27
N ASP A 23 -10.13 1.38 4.46
CA ASP A 23 -10.07 0.10 5.18
C ASP A 23 -10.88 -0.96 4.43
N LEU A 24 -12.04 -0.58 3.90
CA LEU A 24 -12.84 -1.47 3.07
C LEU A 24 -12.18 -1.72 1.70
N ALA A 25 -11.58 -0.69 1.09
CA ALA A 25 -10.87 -0.81 -0.19
C ALA A 25 -9.68 -1.77 -0.10
N SER A 26 -8.90 -1.70 0.98
CA SER A 26 -7.72 -2.55 1.20
C SER A 26 -8.02 -4.05 1.24
N ASN A 27 -9.29 -4.42 1.44
CA ASN A 27 -9.75 -5.81 1.41
C ASN A 27 -10.02 -6.35 0.00
N ALA A 28 -10.00 -5.50 -1.03
CA ALA A 28 -10.25 -5.90 -2.41
C ALA A 28 -9.02 -6.59 -3.04
N ASP A 29 -9.28 -7.55 -3.91
CA ASP A 29 -8.21 -8.24 -4.66
C ASP A 29 -7.53 -7.31 -5.68
N ARG A 30 -8.26 -6.31 -6.19
CA ARG A 30 -7.77 -5.27 -7.10
C ARG A 30 -8.43 -3.95 -6.77
N MET A 31 -7.65 -2.88 -6.82
CA MET A 31 -8.12 -1.51 -6.61
C MET A 31 -7.79 -0.65 -7.82
N LEU A 32 -8.69 0.27 -8.15
CA LEU A 32 -8.50 1.27 -9.19
C LEU A 32 -8.88 2.63 -8.58
N LEU A 33 -7.92 3.54 -8.46
CA LEU A 33 -8.20 4.91 -8.07
C LEU A 33 -8.67 5.70 -9.30
N LEU A 34 -9.83 6.37 -9.15
CA LEU A 34 -10.33 7.29 -10.16
C LEU A 34 -10.12 8.73 -9.71
N ASN A 35 -9.54 9.54 -10.59
CA ASN A 35 -9.40 10.98 -10.43
C ASN A 35 -9.82 11.66 -11.75
N ASP A 36 -10.70 12.65 -11.65
CA ASP A 36 -11.22 13.41 -12.80
C ASP A 36 -11.65 12.54 -14.00
N GLY A 37 -12.36 11.43 -13.71
CA GLY A 37 -12.85 10.50 -14.72
C GLY A 37 -11.77 9.61 -15.37
N ARG A 38 -10.54 9.60 -14.85
CA ARG A 38 -9.42 8.77 -15.31
C ARG A 38 -8.92 7.85 -14.20
N THR A 39 -8.33 6.72 -14.57
CA THR A 39 -7.67 5.82 -13.64
C THR A 39 -6.24 6.31 -13.39
N GLU A 40 -5.91 6.63 -12.14
CA GLU A 40 -4.60 7.19 -11.76
C GLU A 40 -3.62 6.13 -11.23
N ALA A 41 -4.05 5.18 -10.39
CA ALA A 41 -3.17 4.18 -9.79
C ALA A 41 -3.89 2.87 -9.41
N SER A 42 -3.12 1.77 -9.34
CA SER A 42 -3.61 0.42 -9.02
C SER A 42 -3.20 -0.12 -7.65
N ASP A 43 -2.29 0.54 -6.91
CA ASP A 43 -1.94 0.22 -5.52
C ASP A 43 -2.33 1.39 -4.61
N ILE A 44 -2.96 1.08 -3.46
CA ILE A 44 -3.53 2.07 -2.53
C ILE A 44 -2.44 2.84 -1.79
N ARG A 45 -1.33 2.20 -1.44
CA ARG A 45 -0.28 2.84 -0.64
C ARG A 45 0.38 3.98 -1.42
N SER A 46 0.66 3.73 -2.70
CA SER A 46 1.19 4.75 -3.61
C SER A 46 0.17 5.83 -3.96
N ALA A 47 -1.12 5.48 -4.08
CA ALA A 47 -2.18 6.44 -4.39
C ALA A 47 -2.50 7.42 -3.25
N TRP A 48 -2.25 7.01 -2.00
CA TRP A 48 -2.57 7.77 -0.80
C TRP A 48 -1.34 8.42 -0.15
N GLY A 49 -0.15 8.30 -0.76
CA GLY A 49 1.10 8.88 -0.24
C GLY A 49 1.63 8.16 1.01
N LEU A 50 1.31 6.88 1.18
CA LEU A 50 1.69 6.08 2.35
C LEU A 50 3.00 5.29 2.15
N ASP A 51 3.59 5.32 0.94
CA ASP A 51 4.89 4.68 0.67
C ASP A 51 6.09 5.54 1.14
N ASP A 52 5.87 6.81 1.54
CA ASP A 52 6.94 7.72 1.95
C ASP A 52 7.29 7.66 3.46
N GLU A 53 6.51 6.95 4.29
CA GLU A 53 6.70 6.98 5.75
C GLU A 53 7.61 5.88 6.34
N ASP A 54 8.09 4.91 5.53
CA ASP A 54 8.94 3.81 6.02
C ASP A 54 10.47 4.00 5.76
N ASP A 55 10.89 4.99 4.95
CA ASP A 55 12.32 5.15 4.57
C ASP A 55 13.13 6.08 5.48
N THR A 56 12.50 6.85 6.37
CA THR A 56 13.22 7.87 7.17
C THR A 56 13.93 7.31 8.41
N THR A 57 13.68 6.06 8.83
CA THR A 57 14.31 5.50 10.05
C THR A 57 15.61 4.71 9.81
N ALA A 58 15.98 4.45 8.55
CA ALA A 58 17.16 3.66 8.22
C ALA A 58 18.43 4.50 7.95
N SER A 59 18.30 5.80 7.65
CA SER A 59 19.46 6.64 7.28
C SER A 59 20.18 7.27 8.47
N GLU A 60 19.52 7.45 9.64
CA GLU A 60 20.15 8.05 10.83
C GLU A 60 21.07 7.07 11.59
N ALA A 61 20.95 5.76 11.40
CA ALA A 61 21.79 4.77 12.07
C ALA A 61 23.19 4.61 11.45
N ALA A 62 23.39 5.04 10.20
CA ALA A 62 24.65 4.87 9.48
C ALA A 62 25.67 6.00 9.74
N GLU A 63 25.24 7.17 10.24
CA GLU A 63 26.13 8.30 10.47
C GLU A 63 26.84 8.29 11.84
N ALA A 64 26.43 7.41 12.76
CA ALA A 64 27.01 7.33 14.10
C ALA A 64 28.29 6.46 14.21
N GLU A 65 28.68 5.71 13.16
CA GLU A 65 29.79 4.74 13.23
C GLU A 65 31.10 5.22 12.58
N SER A 66 31.25 6.51 12.24
CA SER A 66 32.46 7.04 11.59
C SER A 66 33.42 7.84 12.48
N GLU A 67 33.05 8.24 13.71
CA GLU A 67 33.94 9.00 14.60
C GLU A 67 34.53 8.09 15.69
N GLY A 68 35.53 7.29 15.32
CA GLY A 68 36.20 6.39 16.25
C GLY A 68 37.49 5.80 15.69
N GLY A 69 38.37 6.64 15.13
CA GLY A 69 39.66 6.21 14.63
C GLY A 69 40.72 7.30 14.72
N GLU A 70 41.75 7.01 15.50
CA GLU A 70 43.10 7.65 15.53
C GLU A 70 43.11 8.98 16.32
N GLU A 71 43.99 9.21 17.30
CA GLU A 71 45.45 9.22 17.19
C GLU A 71 46.17 8.98 18.56
N GLU A 72 47.30 8.27 18.46
CA GLU A 72 48.54 8.19 19.29
C GLU A 72 48.53 7.85 20.80
#